data_AF-A0AA38KWR6-F1
#
_entry.id   AF-A0AA38KWR6-F1
#
_cell.length_a   1.000
_cell.length_b   1.000
_cell.length_c   1.000
_cell.angle_alpha   90.00
_cell.angle_beta   90.00
_cell.angle_gamma   90.00
#
_symmetry.space_group_name_H-M   'P 1'
#
loop_
_entity.id
_entity.type
_entity.pdbx_description
1 polymer ?
#
loop_
_entity_poly.entity_id
_entity_poly.type
_entity_poly.pdbx_seq_one_letter_code
_entity_poly.pdbx_strand_id
1 'polypeptide(L)'
;MDFMVAVVSAAVPALLASYYYYPRWKDSRIRAQLPLDIETWRYPGRSHEAEERIWNVLSPILARHGLASWPHGVASSTNTPDNEYPRPNGYNKLFDQSWSKKLVNLKTWLYWNPLNRAIRTKEGQDVVCRVIVVKGEGINALKSVRRISTGLNSLASCNHTLPMLREFTFEDIVFGIFPMSGSSFGMIFGPDSHDWCKASVGDTLDLFIQAFEALAFIHEKRVAHRDAFIHNYLVQWDPESLKHQLVRLTRPRLYLIDFETALCFPEDSLYDDCTCTGLPFGDINDYALPTPPGVAEGKSYNAFYLDFWQLCYHLAFLQTGIPELDELLLGLVNMGTAAAALDALSERLGQIPPIQLHTQPMYREVVNGHTFYPRQP
;
A
#
# COMPACT_ATOMS: atom_id res chain seq x y z
N MET A 1 60.81 29.74 -10.56
CA MET A 1 59.51 29.46 -11.19
C MET A 1 59.11 28.00 -11.03
N ASP A 2 60.06 27.05 -10.98
CA ASP A 2 59.78 25.61 -10.90
C ASP A 2 59.15 25.12 -9.57
N PHE A 3 59.38 25.83 -8.46
CA PHE A 3 58.80 25.46 -7.16
C PHE A 3 57.28 25.73 -7.08
N MET A 4 56.78 26.75 -7.79
CA MET A 4 55.35 27.08 -7.83
C MET A 4 54.55 26.10 -8.70
N VAL A 5 55.16 25.55 -9.76
CA VAL A 5 54.51 24.57 -10.64
C VAL A 5 54.37 23.20 -9.95
N ALA A 6 55.35 22.80 -9.12
CA ALA A 6 55.29 21.55 -8.38
C ALA A 6 54.21 21.53 -7.27
N VAL A 7 53.99 22.64 -6.56
CA VAL A 7 52.97 22.75 -5.50
C VAL A 7 51.55 22.72 -6.09
N VAL A 8 51.33 23.35 -7.25
CA VAL A 8 50.04 23.31 -7.96
C VAL A 8 49.74 21.91 -8.51
N SER A 9 50.77 21.18 -8.96
CA SER A 9 50.63 19.82 -9.51
C SER A 9 50.22 18.76 -8.47
N ALA A 10 50.62 18.91 -7.20
CA ALA A 10 50.23 17.99 -6.11
C ALA A 10 48.91 18.38 -5.41
N ALA A 11 48.57 19.67 -5.37
CA ALA A 11 47.36 20.16 -4.71
C ALA A 11 46.07 19.81 -5.49
N VAL A 12 46.11 19.83 -6.83
CA VAL A 12 44.93 19.54 -7.66
C VAL A 12 44.48 18.08 -7.55
N PRO A 13 45.36 17.05 -7.64
CA PRO A 13 44.98 15.66 -7.41
C PRO A 13 44.48 15.42 -5.98
N ALA A 14 45.05 16.08 -4.97
CA ALA A 14 44.61 15.94 -3.58
C ALA A 14 43.22 16.57 -3.34
N LEU A 15 42.94 17.73 -3.95
CA LEU A 15 41.62 18.37 -3.90
C LEU A 15 40.58 17.56 -4.69
N LEU A 16 40.93 17.02 -5.85
CA LEU A 16 40.07 16.12 -6.62
C LEU A 16 39.81 14.83 -5.85
N ALA A 17 40.84 14.19 -5.29
CA ALA A 17 40.70 13.03 -4.43
C ALA A 17 39.80 13.34 -3.22
N SER A 18 40.02 14.44 -2.51
CA SER A 18 39.15 14.87 -1.41
C SER A 18 37.71 15.07 -1.89
N TYR A 19 37.49 15.76 -3.01
CA TYR A 19 36.17 16.00 -3.58
C TYR A 19 35.45 14.70 -3.99
N TYR A 20 36.17 13.72 -4.53
CA TYR A 20 35.62 12.42 -4.92
C TYR A 20 35.44 11.43 -3.75
N TYR A 21 36.39 11.38 -2.81
CA TYR A 21 36.40 10.40 -1.72
C TYR A 21 35.63 10.87 -0.47
N TYR A 22 35.58 12.17 -0.20
CA TYR A 22 34.91 12.70 1.00
C TYR A 22 33.40 12.37 1.05
N PRO A 23 32.62 12.55 -0.05
CA PRO A 23 31.22 12.14 -0.07
C PRO A 23 31.06 10.64 0.17
N ARG A 24 31.89 9.82 -0.49
CA ARG A 24 31.83 8.35 -0.39
C ARG A 24 32.12 7.85 1.02
N TRP A 25 33.12 8.43 1.68
CA TRP A 25 33.45 8.07 3.07
C TRP A 25 32.35 8.47 4.06
N LYS A 26 31.74 9.65 3.86
CA LYS A 26 30.59 10.09 4.66
C LYS A 26 29.38 9.18 4.46
N ASP A 27 29.13 8.76 3.23
CA ASP A 27 28.02 7.87 2.87
C ASP A 27 28.23 6.46 3.44
N SER A 28 29.45 5.92 3.38
CA SER A 28 29.80 4.65 4.04
C SER A 28 29.56 4.68 5.57
N ARG A 29 29.86 5.81 6.23
CA ARG A 29 29.58 5.98 7.67
C ARG A 29 28.09 6.07 7.99
N ILE A 30 27.31 6.73 7.13
CA ILE A 30 25.84 6.75 7.26
C ILE A 30 25.31 5.32 7.10
N ARG A 31 25.75 4.62 6.05
CA ARG A 31 25.32 3.26 5.75
C ARG A 31 25.63 2.27 6.88
N ALA A 32 26.79 2.39 7.53
CA ALA A 32 27.19 1.53 8.65
C ALA A 32 26.28 1.64 9.89
N GLN A 33 25.45 2.69 10.00
CA GLN A 33 24.50 2.90 11.10
C GLN A 33 23.08 2.42 10.76
N LEU A 34 22.81 2.07 9.50
CA LEU A 34 21.49 1.62 9.05
C LEU A 34 21.36 0.10 9.14
N PRO A 35 20.14 -0.44 9.34
CA PRO A 35 19.94 -1.88 9.36
C PRO A 35 20.42 -2.58 8.09
N LEU A 36 20.75 -3.87 8.22
CA LEU A 36 21.40 -4.65 7.17
C LEU A 36 20.44 -5.49 6.32
N ASP A 37 19.19 -5.63 6.76
CA ASP A 37 18.14 -6.48 6.19
C ASP A 37 16.76 -5.84 6.45
N ILE A 38 15.74 -6.28 5.70
CA ILE A 38 14.38 -5.71 5.76
C ILE A 38 13.72 -5.98 7.11
N GLU A 39 13.98 -7.14 7.72
CA GLU A 39 13.34 -7.52 8.99
C GLU A 39 13.79 -6.63 10.15
N THR A 40 15.08 -6.31 10.23
CA THR A 40 15.62 -5.38 11.23
C THR A 40 15.11 -3.94 10.98
N TRP A 41 14.86 -3.58 9.72
CA TRP A 41 14.19 -2.33 9.38
C TRP A 41 12.73 -2.29 9.85
N ARG A 42 12.02 -3.43 9.79
CA ARG A 42 10.63 -3.55 10.23
C ARG A 42 10.50 -3.45 11.75
N TYR A 43 11.48 -3.96 12.50
CA TYR A 43 11.47 -3.97 13.96
C TYR A 43 12.79 -3.49 14.57
N PRO A 44 13.17 -2.21 14.39
CA PRO A 44 14.44 -1.71 14.89
C PRO A 44 14.35 -1.55 16.41
N GLY A 45 14.89 -2.51 17.16
CA GLY A 45 14.97 -2.43 18.63
C GLY A 45 13.61 -2.31 19.36
N ARG A 46 12.48 -2.46 18.67
CA ARG A 46 11.10 -2.37 19.18
C ARG A 46 10.82 -1.11 20.02
N SER A 47 11.38 0.04 19.63
CA SER A 47 11.13 1.33 20.29
C SER A 47 11.10 2.48 19.28
N HIS A 48 10.26 3.48 19.50
CA HIS A 48 10.16 4.65 18.61
C HIS A 48 11.49 5.40 18.49
N GLU A 49 12.30 5.45 19.54
CA GLU A 49 13.62 6.09 19.48
C GLU A 49 14.54 5.36 18.50
N ALA A 50 14.43 4.04 18.38
CA ALA A 50 15.19 3.27 17.42
C ALA A 50 14.70 3.50 15.98
N GLU A 51 13.39 3.61 15.77
CA GLU A 51 12.79 4.00 14.49
C GLU A 51 13.28 5.39 14.07
N GLU A 52 13.21 6.38 14.97
CA GLU A 52 13.64 7.75 14.71
C GLU A 52 15.15 7.84 14.45
N ARG A 53 15.98 7.04 15.15
CA ARG A 53 17.43 7.01 14.89
C ARG A 53 17.73 6.68 13.43
N ILE A 54 17.01 5.73 12.83
CA ILE A 54 17.21 5.34 11.43
C ILE A 54 16.90 6.51 10.49
N TRP A 55 15.73 7.14 10.66
CA TRP A 55 15.31 8.24 9.80
C TRP A 55 16.14 9.52 10.00
N ASN A 56 16.65 9.76 11.22
CA ASN A 56 17.59 10.84 11.51
C ASN A 56 18.94 10.62 10.81
N VAL A 57 19.47 9.40 10.81
CA VAL A 57 20.69 9.04 10.07
C VAL A 57 20.50 9.24 8.56
N LEU A 58 19.31 8.96 8.03
CA LEU A 58 18.97 9.17 6.62
C LEU A 58 18.69 10.62 6.23
N SER A 59 18.42 11.52 7.17
CA SER A 59 18.04 12.91 6.89
C SER A 59 18.98 13.63 5.90
N PRO A 60 20.33 13.54 6.03
CA PRO A 60 21.24 14.15 5.06
C PRO A 60 21.14 13.55 3.65
N ILE A 61 20.71 12.29 3.51
CA ILE A 61 20.50 11.64 2.22
C ILE A 61 19.19 12.14 1.62
N LEU A 62 18.10 12.12 2.39
CA LEU A 62 16.79 12.64 1.97
C LEU A 62 16.89 14.10 1.50
N ALA A 63 17.63 14.94 2.23
CA ALA A 63 17.84 16.33 1.88
C ALA A 63 18.52 16.50 0.50
N ARG A 64 19.48 15.65 0.13
CA ARG A 64 20.10 15.68 -1.22
C ARG A 64 19.10 15.37 -2.33
N HIS A 65 18.04 14.62 -2.01
CA HIS A 65 16.95 14.33 -2.93
C HIS A 65 15.80 15.36 -2.89
N GLY A 66 15.94 16.42 -2.09
CA GLY A 66 14.90 17.44 -1.91
C GLY A 66 13.72 16.94 -1.08
N LEU A 67 13.97 16.04 -0.13
CA LEU A 67 12.98 15.41 0.73
C LEU A 67 13.28 15.75 2.20
N ALA A 68 12.24 16.06 2.97
CA ALA A 68 12.34 16.33 4.40
C ALA A 68 11.38 15.42 5.17
N SER A 69 11.88 14.70 6.17
CA SER A 69 11.04 13.83 7.01
C SER A 69 10.06 14.63 7.84
N TRP A 70 8.82 14.13 7.93
CA TRP A 70 7.89 14.58 8.94
C TRP A 70 8.44 14.23 10.33
N PRO A 71 8.32 15.13 11.34
CA PRO A 71 8.69 14.82 12.71
C PRO A 71 7.82 13.71 13.30
N HIS A 72 8.39 12.98 14.26
CA HIS A 72 7.64 11.99 15.05
C HIS A 72 6.43 12.63 15.75
N GLY A 73 5.32 11.90 15.76
CA GLY A 73 4.11 12.26 16.48
C GLY A 73 4.02 11.53 17.81
N VAL A 74 2.84 10.98 18.09
CA VAL A 74 2.59 10.09 19.22
C VAL A 74 2.37 8.66 18.71
N ALA A 75 2.86 7.66 19.44
CA ALA A 75 2.80 6.26 19.01
C ALA A 75 3.36 6.09 17.58
N SER A 76 2.78 5.20 16.76
CA SER A 76 3.20 4.98 15.38
C SER A 76 2.65 6.04 14.42
N SER A 77 2.97 7.31 14.68
CA SER A 77 2.54 8.43 13.85
C SER A 77 3.65 9.45 13.59
N THR A 78 3.46 10.22 12.52
CA THR A 78 4.28 11.40 12.20
C THR A 78 3.37 12.59 11.97
N ASN A 79 3.84 13.79 12.25
CA ASN A 79 3.06 15.01 12.09
C ASN A 79 3.62 15.88 10.98
N THR A 80 2.75 16.61 10.29
CA THR A 80 3.15 17.59 9.28
C THR A 80 4.14 18.60 9.87
N PRO A 81 5.24 18.93 9.15
CA PRO A 81 6.09 20.06 9.50
C PRO A 81 5.26 21.34 9.60
N ASP A 82 5.63 22.19 10.57
CA ASP A 82 5.10 23.54 10.78
C ASP A 82 3.57 23.63 10.96
N ASN A 83 2.92 22.51 11.26
CA ASN A 83 1.46 22.42 11.42
C ASN A 83 0.67 22.88 10.17
N GLU A 84 1.29 22.83 8.99
CA GLU A 84 0.68 23.20 7.71
C GLU A 84 -0.26 22.12 7.16
N TYR A 85 -1.17 22.49 6.24
CA TYR A 85 -2.02 21.52 5.55
C TYR A 85 -1.34 20.98 4.29
N PRO A 86 -1.57 19.71 3.92
CA PRO A 86 -1.01 19.14 2.71
C PRO A 86 -1.51 19.89 1.47
N ARG A 87 -0.59 20.15 0.53
CA ARG A 87 -0.94 20.74 -0.76
C ARG A 87 -1.71 19.71 -1.62
N PRO A 88 -2.82 20.09 -2.28
CA PRO A 88 -3.55 19.21 -3.19
C PRO A 88 -2.62 18.56 -4.23
N ASN A 89 -2.64 17.23 -4.31
CA ASN A 89 -1.80 16.45 -5.24
C ASN A 89 -2.59 15.38 -6.04
N GLY A 90 -3.93 15.38 -5.93
CA GLY A 90 -4.81 14.39 -6.59
C GLY A 90 -4.96 13.06 -5.84
N TYR A 91 -4.13 12.78 -4.83
CA TYR A 91 -4.17 11.56 -4.01
C TYR A 91 -4.54 11.83 -2.55
N ASN A 92 -4.41 13.08 -2.11
CA ASN A 92 -4.72 13.49 -0.75
C ASN A 92 -6.10 13.02 -0.30
N LYS A 93 -6.20 12.70 0.98
CA LYS A 93 -7.48 12.42 1.63
C LYS A 93 -8.40 13.63 1.48
N LEU A 94 -9.52 13.45 0.78
CA LEU A 94 -10.56 14.47 0.67
C LEU A 94 -11.54 14.33 1.84
N PHE A 95 -12.08 15.46 2.30
CA PHE A 95 -13.07 15.53 3.36
C PHE A 95 -14.21 16.46 2.94
N ASP A 96 -15.43 16.14 3.36
CA ASP A 96 -16.58 17.05 3.23
C ASP A 96 -16.50 18.20 4.26
N GLN A 97 -17.12 19.34 3.96
CA GLN A 97 -16.98 20.64 4.63
C GLN A 97 -17.37 20.66 6.13
N SER A 98 -17.97 19.60 6.66
CA SER A 98 -18.68 19.65 7.95
C SER A 98 -17.85 19.29 9.21
N TRP A 99 -16.51 19.21 9.18
CA TRP A 99 -15.75 18.68 10.33
C TRP A 99 -14.43 19.38 10.66
N SER A 100 -14.41 20.16 11.76
CA SER A 100 -13.19 20.71 12.38
C SER A 100 -12.35 19.67 13.16
N LYS A 101 -12.98 18.59 13.66
CA LYS A 101 -12.30 17.54 14.46
C LYS A 101 -11.48 16.52 13.64
N LYS A 102 -11.69 16.42 12.32
CA LYS A 102 -10.93 15.51 11.43
C LYS A 102 -9.72 16.18 10.75
N LEU A 103 -9.54 17.49 10.90
CA LEU A 103 -8.36 18.21 10.38
C LEU A 103 -7.05 17.74 11.02
N VAL A 104 -7.09 17.20 12.24
CA VAL A 104 -5.94 16.56 12.88
C VAL A 104 -5.46 15.37 12.06
N ASN A 105 -6.36 14.59 11.44
CA ASN A 105 -6.00 13.43 10.61
C ASN A 105 -5.33 13.83 9.28
N LEU A 106 -5.44 15.09 8.84
CA LEU A 106 -4.67 15.59 7.69
C LEU A 106 -3.23 15.94 8.06
N LYS A 107 -3.00 16.16 9.35
CA LYS A 107 -1.73 16.61 9.90
C LYS A 107 -0.96 15.49 10.57
N THR A 108 -1.54 14.30 10.62
CA THR A 108 -0.96 13.11 11.24
C THR A 108 -1.05 11.96 10.25
N TRP A 109 0.08 11.29 10.04
CA TRP A 109 0.15 10.08 9.22
C TRP A 109 0.54 8.89 10.09
N LEU A 110 -0.28 7.85 10.07
CA LEU A 110 -0.07 6.62 10.81
C LEU A 110 0.74 5.62 9.97
N TYR A 111 1.64 4.91 10.64
CA TYR A 111 2.43 3.85 10.03
C TYR A 111 2.41 2.58 10.86
N TRP A 112 2.50 1.44 10.18
CA TRP A 112 2.54 0.14 10.84
C TRP A 112 3.95 -0.26 11.27
N ASN A 113 4.95 0.14 10.48
CA ASN A 113 6.34 -0.17 10.74
C ASN A 113 7.27 0.90 10.12
N PRO A 114 8.56 0.90 10.48
CA PRO A 114 9.52 1.91 10.07
C PRO A 114 10.04 1.76 8.65
N LEU A 115 9.55 0.79 7.85
CA LEU A 115 9.85 0.75 6.41
C LEU A 115 9.25 1.96 5.69
N ASN A 116 8.28 2.64 6.29
CA ASN A 116 7.58 3.76 5.70
C ASN A 116 7.78 5.04 6.54
N ARG A 117 7.92 6.18 5.87
CA ARG A 117 8.00 7.49 6.52
C ARG A 117 7.26 8.54 5.71
N ALA A 118 6.40 9.32 6.37
CA ALA A 118 5.88 10.54 5.77
C ALA A 118 7.01 11.55 5.57
N ILE A 119 7.07 12.11 4.37
CA ILE A 119 8.09 13.08 3.96
C ILE A 119 7.42 14.18 3.14
N ARG A 120 8.04 15.37 3.12
CA ARG A 120 7.65 16.51 2.29
C ARG A 120 8.69 16.73 1.20
N THR A 121 8.24 16.89 -0.05
CA THR A 121 9.12 17.28 -1.15
C THR A 121 9.47 18.77 -1.08
N LYS A 122 10.51 19.19 -1.80
CA LYS A 122 10.89 20.61 -1.93
C LYS A 122 9.78 21.48 -2.53
N GLU A 123 8.86 20.90 -3.29
CA GLU A 123 7.66 21.56 -3.84
C GLU A 123 6.51 21.67 -2.83
N GLY A 124 6.67 21.11 -1.62
CA GLY A 124 5.66 21.11 -0.57
C GLY A 124 4.59 20.04 -0.73
N GLN A 125 4.86 18.98 -1.51
CA GLN A 125 3.95 17.83 -1.62
C GLN A 125 4.27 16.81 -0.53
N ASP A 126 3.23 16.30 0.13
CA ASP A 126 3.38 15.26 1.14
C ASP A 126 3.25 13.88 0.49
N VAL A 127 4.24 13.03 0.77
CA VAL A 127 4.43 11.72 0.15
C VAL A 127 4.96 10.74 1.20
N VAL A 128 4.93 9.46 0.88
CA VAL A 128 5.50 8.39 1.71
C VAL A 128 6.79 7.90 1.07
N CYS A 129 7.87 7.91 1.83
CA CYS A 129 9.11 7.24 1.49
C CYS A 129 9.05 5.81 2.04
N ARG A 130 9.18 4.81 1.17
CA ARG A 130 9.22 3.40 1.56
C ARG A 130 10.58 2.78 1.22
N VAL A 131 11.15 2.07 2.17
CA VAL A 131 12.27 1.15 1.93
C VAL A 131 11.73 -0.08 1.22
N ILE A 132 12.22 -0.36 0.02
CA ILE A 132 11.75 -1.50 -0.79
C ILE A 132 12.81 -2.61 -0.80
N VAL A 133 14.09 -2.23 -0.95
CA VAL A 133 15.19 -3.19 -1.06
C VAL A 133 16.28 -2.87 -0.06
N VAL A 134 16.84 -3.89 0.59
CA VAL A 134 18.06 -3.81 1.39
C VAL A 134 18.92 -5.03 1.05
N LYS A 135 20.16 -4.82 0.57
CA LYS A 135 21.08 -5.92 0.18
C LYS A 135 20.48 -6.97 -0.79
N GLY A 136 19.53 -6.56 -1.61
CA GLY A 136 18.85 -7.45 -2.55
C GLY A 136 17.61 -8.16 -2.00
N GLU A 137 17.35 -8.13 -0.69
CA GLU A 137 16.04 -8.48 -0.13
C GLU A 137 14.99 -7.52 -0.66
N GLY A 138 13.78 -7.99 -0.99
CA GLY A 138 12.73 -7.14 -1.57
C GLY A 138 12.85 -6.88 -3.08
N ILE A 139 13.80 -7.50 -3.78
CA ILE A 139 13.98 -7.32 -5.24
C ILE A 139 12.72 -7.70 -6.04
N ASN A 140 11.96 -8.70 -5.59
CA ASN A 140 10.71 -9.10 -6.23
C ASN A 140 9.63 -8.03 -6.05
N ALA A 141 9.48 -7.48 -4.84
CA ALA A 141 8.60 -6.34 -4.58
C ALA A 141 8.95 -5.15 -5.50
N LEU A 142 10.25 -4.81 -5.61
CA LEU A 142 10.69 -3.73 -6.49
C LEU A 142 10.36 -4.00 -7.97
N LYS A 143 10.58 -5.23 -8.45
CA LYS A 143 10.21 -5.62 -9.83
C LYS A 143 8.71 -5.49 -10.08
N SER A 144 7.89 -5.99 -9.16
CA SER A 144 6.43 -5.89 -9.20
C SER A 144 5.98 -4.43 -9.28
N VAL A 145 6.43 -3.58 -8.35
CA VAL A 145 6.08 -2.15 -8.30
C VAL A 145 6.55 -1.42 -9.56
N ARG A 146 7.77 -1.66 -10.04
CA ARG A 146 8.23 -1.05 -11.30
C ARG A 146 7.34 -1.43 -12.47
N ARG A 147 6.92 -2.70 -12.56
CA ARG A 147 6.07 -3.19 -13.65
C ARG A 147 4.69 -2.53 -13.63
N ILE A 148 4.05 -2.44 -12.47
CA ILE A 148 2.62 -2.03 -12.39
C ILE A 148 2.42 -0.55 -12.04
N SER A 149 3.33 0.05 -11.27
CA SER A 149 3.16 1.38 -10.68
C SER A 149 4.03 2.47 -11.32
N THR A 150 4.59 2.23 -12.51
CA THR A 150 5.39 3.24 -13.24
C THR A 150 5.01 3.31 -14.73
N GLY A 151 5.51 4.34 -15.42
CA GLY A 151 5.40 4.47 -16.88
C GLY A 151 3.94 4.56 -17.37
N LEU A 152 3.63 3.87 -18.47
CA LEU A 152 2.28 3.85 -19.02
C LEU A 152 1.29 3.08 -18.15
N ASN A 153 1.77 2.08 -17.41
CA ASN A 153 0.91 1.27 -16.53
C ASN A 153 0.33 2.10 -15.38
N SER A 154 1.07 3.06 -14.82
CA SER A 154 0.54 3.96 -13.80
C SER A 154 -0.50 4.97 -14.32
N LEU A 155 -0.72 5.02 -15.65
CA LEU A 155 -1.74 5.86 -16.29
C LEU A 155 -2.96 5.05 -16.75
N ALA A 156 -2.94 3.72 -16.65
CA ALA A 156 -4.04 2.87 -17.05
C ALA A 156 -5.26 3.10 -16.13
N SER A 157 -6.45 3.28 -16.72
CA SER A 157 -7.68 3.60 -15.97
C SER A 157 -8.13 2.47 -15.05
N CYS A 158 -7.87 1.23 -15.45
CA CYS A 158 -8.14 0.02 -14.66
C CYS A 158 -7.03 -0.30 -13.66
N ASN A 159 -5.93 0.46 -13.67
CA ASN A 159 -4.87 0.26 -12.69
C ASN A 159 -5.17 1.03 -11.41
N HIS A 160 -5.49 0.25 -10.37
CA HIS A 160 -5.70 0.75 -9.02
C HIS A 160 -4.50 0.49 -8.12
N THR A 161 -3.28 0.30 -8.63
CA THR A 161 -2.10 0.30 -7.78
C THR A 161 -1.68 1.72 -7.43
N LEU A 162 -1.19 1.94 -6.21
CA LEU A 162 -0.64 3.25 -5.86
C LEU A 162 0.63 3.51 -6.69
N PRO A 163 0.72 4.63 -7.44
CA PRO A 163 1.84 4.86 -8.34
C PRO A 163 3.12 5.17 -7.59
N MET A 164 4.26 4.70 -8.10
CA MET A 164 5.58 5.08 -7.59
C MET A 164 6.05 6.33 -8.33
N LEU A 165 6.02 7.47 -7.64
CA LEU A 165 6.34 8.78 -8.21
C LEU A 165 7.82 8.93 -8.54
N ARG A 166 8.67 8.37 -7.67
CA ARG A 166 10.12 8.45 -7.79
C ARG A 166 10.76 7.26 -7.10
N GLU A 167 11.92 6.87 -7.61
CA GLU A 167 12.80 5.91 -6.98
C GLU A 167 14.19 6.56 -6.79
N PHE A 168 14.88 6.22 -5.71
CA PHE A 168 16.31 6.49 -5.59
C PHE A 168 17.02 5.40 -4.80
N THR A 169 18.34 5.31 -4.99
CA THR A 169 19.19 4.31 -4.35
C THR A 169 20.23 5.00 -3.48
N PHE A 170 20.46 4.45 -2.29
CA PHE A 170 21.57 4.81 -1.43
C PHE A 170 22.33 3.54 -1.06
N GLU A 171 23.56 3.40 -1.59
CA GLU A 171 24.36 2.19 -1.48
C GLU A 171 23.59 0.94 -1.97
N ASP A 172 23.21 0.05 -1.06
CA ASP A 172 22.48 -1.20 -1.25
C ASP A 172 20.99 -1.10 -0.84
N ILE A 173 20.48 0.11 -0.61
CA ILE A 173 19.10 0.39 -0.22
C ILE A 173 18.36 1.10 -1.36
N VAL A 174 17.20 0.57 -1.74
CA VAL A 174 16.31 1.23 -2.72
C VAL A 174 15.07 1.77 -2.03
N PHE A 175 14.79 3.04 -2.28
CA PHE A 175 13.62 3.75 -1.77
C PHE A 175 12.63 4.04 -2.90
N GLY A 176 11.35 3.82 -2.64
CA GLY A 176 10.26 4.29 -3.47
C GLY A 176 9.52 5.45 -2.79
N ILE A 177 9.10 6.42 -3.60
CA ILE A 177 8.29 7.56 -3.17
C ILE A 177 6.88 7.39 -3.72
N PHE A 178 5.89 7.38 -2.84
CA PHE A 178 4.48 7.14 -3.17
C PHE A 178 3.62 8.31 -2.70
N PRO A 179 2.52 8.64 -3.39
CA PRO A 179 1.56 9.61 -2.88
C PRO A 179 1.04 9.18 -1.51
N MET A 180 0.84 10.14 -0.61
CA MET A 180 0.07 9.88 0.61
C MET A 180 -1.42 9.82 0.24
N SER A 181 -2.07 8.68 0.48
CA SER A 181 -3.46 8.43 0.09
C SER A 181 -4.30 7.89 1.24
N GLY A 182 -5.61 8.12 1.16
CA GLY A 182 -6.58 8.24 2.25
C GLY A 182 -6.51 7.22 3.39
N SER A 183 -7.48 6.32 3.49
CA SER A 183 -7.62 5.42 4.64
C SER A 183 -7.79 3.98 4.21
N SER A 184 -7.32 3.05 5.03
CA SER A 184 -7.45 1.62 4.75
C SER A 184 -8.93 1.24 4.56
N PHE A 185 -9.23 0.47 3.51
CA PHE A 185 -10.57 -0.02 3.24
C PHE A 185 -11.06 -0.93 4.38
N GLY A 186 -10.15 -1.65 5.05
CA GLY A 186 -10.46 -2.40 6.28
C GLY A 186 -11.04 -1.54 7.41
N MET A 187 -10.75 -0.24 7.48
CA MET A 187 -11.37 0.65 8.47
C MET A 187 -12.80 1.04 8.06
N ILE A 188 -13.08 1.12 6.75
CA ILE A 188 -14.37 1.50 6.17
C ILE A 188 -15.33 0.30 6.11
N PHE A 189 -14.82 -0.92 6.04
CA PHE A 189 -15.60 -2.14 5.91
C PHE A 189 -15.74 -2.86 7.25
N GLY A 190 -16.97 -3.13 7.68
CA GLY A 190 -17.28 -3.95 8.84
C GLY A 190 -18.28 -3.32 9.81
N PRO A 191 -18.73 -4.06 10.84
CA PRO A 191 -19.71 -3.59 11.81
C PRO A 191 -19.24 -2.34 12.56
N ASP A 192 -17.95 -2.23 12.87
CA ASP A 192 -17.40 -1.09 13.62
C ASP A 192 -17.27 0.20 12.78
N SER A 193 -17.40 0.12 11.46
CA SER A 193 -17.29 1.29 10.57
C SER A 193 -18.59 2.09 10.42
N HIS A 194 -19.73 1.50 10.78
CA HIS A 194 -21.06 2.08 10.56
C HIS A 194 -21.26 3.40 11.28
N ASP A 195 -20.70 3.54 12.48
CA ASP A 195 -20.92 4.72 13.31
C ASP A 195 -20.29 5.97 12.71
N TRP A 196 -19.20 5.81 11.92
CA TRP A 196 -18.39 6.94 11.48
C TRP A 196 -18.40 7.18 9.96
N CYS A 197 -18.38 6.13 9.12
CA CYS A 197 -18.32 6.28 7.67
C CYS A 197 -19.73 6.37 7.06
N LYS A 198 -20.68 5.55 7.55
CA LYS A 198 -22.04 5.46 7.01
C LYS A 198 -22.05 5.25 5.49
N ALA A 199 -21.24 4.31 5.01
CA ALA A 199 -21.24 3.85 3.64
C ALA A 199 -22.46 2.97 3.36
N SER A 200 -23.03 3.08 2.16
CA SER A 200 -24.10 2.22 1.68
C SER A 200 -23.59 0.89 1.13
N VAL A 201 -24.50 -0.05 0.89
CA VAL A 201 -24.22 -1.26 0.10
C VAL A 201 -23.60 -0.89 -1.25
N GLY A 202 -24.14 0.11 -1.94
CA GLY A 202 -23.62 0.58 -3.24
C GLY A 202 -22.19 1.10 -3.15
N ASP A 203 -21.87 1.92 -2.15
CA ASP A 203 -20.51 2.42 -1.94
C ASP A 203 -19.52 1.27 -1.70
N THR A 204 -19.93 0.30 -0.87
CA THR A 204 -19.09 -0.85 -0.52
C THR A 204 -18.79 -1.70 -1.76
N LEU A 205 -19.81 -1.99 -2.57
CA LEU A 205 -19.66 -2.78 -3.78
C LEU A 205 -18.85 -2.05 -4.87
N ASP A 206 -19.00 -0.72 -4.98
CA ASP A 206 -18.18 0.10 -5.87
C ASP A 206 -16.69 0.06 -5.48
N LEU A 207 -16.36 -0.07 -4.20
CA LEU A 207 -14.98 -0.30 -3.74
C LEU A 207 -14.50 -1.71 -4.09
N PHE A 208 -15.33 -2.75 -3.93
CA PHE A 208 -14.95 -4.12 -4.31
C PHE A 208 -14.78 -4.29 -5.82
N ILE A 209 -15.58 -3.61 -6.65
CA ILE A 209 -15.39 -3.55 -8.11
C ILE A 209 -13.98 -3.04 -8.43
N GLN A 210 -13.58 -1.90 -7.85
CA GLN A 210 -12.24 -1.35 -8.05
C GLN A 210 -11.13 -2.29 -7.52
N ALA A 211 -11.38 -3.01 -6.41
CA ALA A 211 -10.44 -4.00 -5.89
C ALA A 211 -10.26 -5.19 -6.85
N PHE A 212 -11.34 -5.70 -7.45
CA PHE A 212 -11.26 -6.74 -8.47
C PHE A 212 -10.59 -6.24 -9.76
N GLU A 213 -10.87 -5.00 -10.19
CA GLU A 213 -10.14 -4.36 -11.30
C GLU A 213 -8.64 -4.29 -11.01
N ALA A 214 -8.24 -3.94 -9.77
CA ALA A 214 -6.84 -3.92 -9.34
C ALA A 214 -6.18 -5.29 -9.51
N LEU A 215 -6.84 -6.35 -9.01
CA LEU A 215 -6.33 -7.71 -9.08
C LEU A 215 -6.26 -8.22 -10.52
N ALA A 216 -7.33 -8.03 -11.29
CA ALA A 216 -7.36 -8.41 -12.70
C ALA A 216 -6.21 -7.74 -13.48
N PHE A 217 -5.96 -6.45 -13.23
CA PHE A 217 -4.85 -5.71 -13.85
C PHE A 217 -3.49 -6.28 -13.46
N ILE A 218 -3.19 -6.48 -12.17
CA ILE A 218 -1.86 -6.98 -11.78
C ILE A 218 -1.64 -8.42 -12.24
N HIS A 219 -2.68 -9.26 -12.27
CA HIS A 219 -2.61 -10.63 -12.79
C HIS A 219 -2.35 -10.67 -14.29
N GLU A 220 -2.95 -9.74 -15.05
CA GLU A 220 -2.63 -9.53 -16.47
C GLU A 220 -1.15 -9.16 -16.66
N LYS A 221 -0.58 -8.34 -15.75
CA LYS A 221 0.85 -7.99 -15.73
C LYS A 221 1.74 -9.04 -15.06
N ARG A 222 1.21 -10.24 -14.78
CA ARG A 222 1.94 -11.36 -14.19
C ARG A 222 2.58 -11.01 -12.85
N VAL A 223 1.84 -10.25 -12.04
CA VAL A 223 2.19 -9.92 -10.65
C VAL A 223 1.13 -10.48 -9.72
N ALA A 224 1.54 -11.30 -8.76
CA ALA A 224 0.69 -11.74 -7.66
C ALA A 224 1.03 -10.91 -6.41
N HIS A 225 0.02 -10.41 -5.70
CA HIS A 225 0.19 -9.59 -4.50
C HIS A 225 0.60 -10.42 -3.28
N ARG A 226 -0.03 -11.58 -3.10
CA ARG A 226 0.01 -12.56 -2.02
C ARG A 226 -0.52 -12.10 -0.65
N ASP A 227 -0.83 -10.82 -0.52
CA ASP A 227 -1.46 -10.25 0.69
C ASP A 227 -2.66 -9.33 0.34
N ALA A 228 -3.53 -9.76 -0.56
CA ALA A 228 -4.58 -8.93 -1.18
C ALA A 228 -5.85 -8.75 -0.29
N PHE A 229 -5.67 -8.64 1.02
CA PHE A 229 -6.77 -8.36 1.94
C PHE A 229 -7.18 -6.90 1.91
N ILE A 230 -8.41 -6.60 2.35
CA ILE A 230 -8.99 -5.25 2.29
C ILE A 230 -8.17 -4.19 3.06
N HIS A 231 -7.33 -4.58 4.01
CA HIS A 231 -6.51 -3.62 4.76
C HIS A 231 -5.36 -3.04 3.91
N ASN A 232 -4.95 -3.73 2.85
CA ASN A 232 -3.94 -3.31 1.87
C ASN A 232 -4.53 -2.53 0.69
N TYR A 233 -5.76 -2.05 0.82
CA TYR A 233 -6.33 -1.08 -0.11
C TYR A 233 -6.58 0.24 0.60
N LEU A 234 -6.18 1.35 -0.02
CA LEU A 234 -6.45 2.71 0.46
C LEU A 234 -7.61 3.31 -0.32
N VAL A 235 -8.58 3.88 0.37
CA VAL A 235 -9.69 4.64 -0.20
C VAL A 235 -9.36 6.12 -0.12
N GLN A 236 -9.43 6.82 -1.26
CA GLN A 236 -9.10 8.24 -1.37
C GLN A 236 -9.91 9.12 -0.41
N TRP A 237 -11.20 8.83 -0.24
CA TRP A 237 -12.07 9.48 0.74
C TRP A 237 -13.18 8.54 1.19
N ASP A 238 -13.62 8.69 2.43
CA ASP A 238 -14.58 7.79 3.06
C ASP A 238 -15.96 7.98 2.39
N PRO A 239 -16.58 6.95 1.79
CA PRO A 239 -17.83 7.13 1.07
C PRO A 239 -19.01 7.28 2.05
N GLU A 240 -19.36 8.52 2.39
CA GLU A 240 -20.37 8.82 3.42
C GLU A 240 -21.81 8.93 2.85
N SER A 241 -22.21 8.12 1.87
CA SER A 241 -23.48 8.36 1.14
C SER A 241 -24.73 8.32 2.04
N LEU A 242 -24.83 7.39 2.99
CA LEU A 242 -25.99 7.31 3.89
C LEU A 242 -26.03 8.46 4.89
N LYS A 243 -24.87 8.98 5.29
CA LYS A 243 -24.78 10.17 6.16
C LYS A 243 -25.46 11.38 5.52
N HIS A 244 -25.30 11.52 4.21
CA HIS A 244 -25.84 12.63 3.43
C HIS A 244 -27.19 12.30 2.77
N GLN A 245 -27.67 11.05 2.90
CA GLN A 245 -28.91 10.57 2.28
C GLN A 245 -28.96 10.85 0.77
N LEU A 246 -27.81 10.68 0.11
CA LEU A 246 -27.66 10.97 -1.30
C LEU A 246 -26.82 9.90 -1.98
N VAL A 247 -27.35 9.33 -3.06
CA VAL A 247 -26.56 8.55 -4.01
C VAL A 247 -25.52 9.48 -4.64
N ARG A 248 -24.24 9.29 -4.32
CA ARG A 248 -23.16 10.15 -4.83
C ARG A 248 -22.93 9.87 -6.32
N LEU A 249 -22.77 10.95 -7.10
CA LEU A 249 -22.40 10.85 -8.53
C LEU A 249 -20.92 10.50 -8.73
N THR A 250 -20.09 10.80 -7.73
CA THR A 250 -18.65 10.56 -7.75
C THR A 250 -18.28 9.48 -6.75
N ARG A 251 -17.35 8.63 -7.12
CA ARG A 251 -16.85 7.52 -6.30
C ARG A 251 -15.42 7.81 -5.84
N PRO A 252 -15.02 7.41 -4.62
CA PRO A 252 -13.62 7.48 -4.23
C PRO A 252 -12.81 6.48 -5.07
N ARG A 253 -11.56 6.86 -5.35
CA ARG A 253 -10.60 5.92 -5.93
C ARG A 253 -10.07 4.97 -4.87
N LEU A 254 -9.91 3.71 -5.24
CA LEU A 254 -9.23 2.70 -4.43
C LEU A 254 -7.78 2.54 -4.93
N TYR A 255 -6.86 2.29 -4.00
CA TYR A 255 -5.45 2.01 -4.32
C TYR A 255 -4.93 0.78 -3.59
N LEU A 256 -4.55 -0.27 -4.30
CA LEU A 256 -3.80 -1.41 -3.79
C LEU A 256 -2.36 -0.97 -3.45
N ILE A 257 -1.92 -1.30 -2.24
CA ILE A 257 -0.61 -0.99 -1.68
C ILE A 257 0.05 -2.26 -1.12
N ASP A 258 1.30 -2.12 -0.71
CA ASP A 258 2.04 -3.15 0.03
C ASP A 258 2.41 -4.43 -0.75
N PHE A 259 3.18 -4.24 -1.82
CA PHE A 259 3.71 -5.33 -2.65
C PHE A 259 4.90 -6.07 -2.04
N GLU A 260 5.04 -6.08 -0.71
CA GLU A 260 6.22 -6.68 -0.06
C GLU A 260 6.34 -8.19 -0.29
N THR A 261 5.21 -8.90 -0.29
CA THR A 261 5.14 -10.34 -0.55
C THR A 261 4.95 -10.69 -2.02
N ALA A 262 4.89 -9.67 -2.88
CA ALA A 262 4.51 -9.83 -4.25
C ALA A 262 5.53 -10.63 -5.06
N LEU A 263 5.02 -11.42 -6.00
CA LEU A 263 5.81 -12.17 -6.97
C LEU A 263 5.61 -11.59 -8.36
N CYS A 264 6.71 -11.44 -9.10
CA CYS A 264 6.74 -10.95 -10.46
C CYS A 264 7.15 -12.11 -11.38
N PHE A 265 6.19 -12.72 -12.07
CA PHE A 265 6.42 -13.83 -12.98
C PHE A 265 6.90 -13.32 -14.37
N PRO A 266 7.51 -14.18 -15.20
CA PRO A 266 7.75 -13.87 -16.61
C PRO A 266 6.46 -13.46 -17.34
N GLU A 267 6.56 -12.54 -18.31
CA GLU A 267 5.39 -11.96 -18.99
C GLU A 267 4.65 -12.97 -19.88
N ASP A 268 5.37 -13.98 -20.36
CA ASP A 268 4.89 -15.09 -21.17
C ASP A 268 4.35 -16.27 -20.35
N SER A 269 4.41 -16.19 -19.01
CA SER A 269 3.84 -17.25 -18.16
C SER A 269 2.33 -17.40 -18.38
N LEU A 270 1.87 -18.65 -18.43
CA LEU A 270 0.44 -18.96 -18.43
C LEU A 270 -0.12 -18.82 -17.01
N TYR A 271 -1.44 -18.65 -16.90
CA TYR A 271 -2.12 -18.52 -15.61
C TYR A 271 -1.77 -19.68 -14.67
N ASP A 272 -1.89 -20.91 -15.17
CA ASP A 272 -1.65 -22.14 -14.38
C ASP A 272 -0.18 -22.35 -13.99
N ASP A 273 0.75 -21.70 -14.68
CA ASP A 273 2.19 -21.79 -14.38
C ASP A 273 2.62 -20.80 -13.28
N CYS A 274 1.79 -19.80 -12.97
CA CYS A 274 2.06 -18.77 -11.97
C CYS A 274 1.84 -19.29 -10.53
N THR A 275 2.61 -20.32 -10.18
CA THR A 275 2.50 -21.03 -8.90
C THR A 275 3.58 -20.62 -7.91
N CYS A 276 3.29 -20.75 -6.62
CA CYS A 276 4.26 -20.60 -5.54
C CYS A 276 3.96 -21.57 -4.38
N THR A 277 4.87 -21.64 -3.43
CA THR A 277 4.73 -22.45 -2.21
C THR A 277 4.85 -21.57 -0.97
N GLY A 278 4.39 -22.08 0.18
CA GLY A 278 4.53 -21.42 1.47
C GLY A 278 3.61 -20.21 1.67
N LEU A 279 3.66 -19.65 2.88
CA LEU A 279 2.83 -18.51 3.27
C LEU A 279 3.42 -17.19 2.75
N PRO A 280 2.61 -16.12 2.65
CA PRO A 280 3.10 -14.78 2.29
C PRO A 280 4.14 -14.25 3.27
N PHE A 281 3.92 -14.47 4.57
CA PHE A 281 4.81 -14.09 5.66
C PHE A 281 5.00 -15.25 6.64
N GLY A 282 6.20 -15.35 7.22
CA GLY A 282 6.49 -16.24 8.35
C GLY A 282 6.21 -17.72 8.09
N ASP A 283 6.01 -18.45 9.18
CA ASP A 283 5.46 -19.81 9.15
C ASP A 283 4.00 -19.83 9.61
N ILE A 284 3.40 -21.02 9.70
CA ILE A 284 1.99 -21.19 10.10
C ILE A 284 1.70 -20.75 11.53
N ASN A 285 2.72 -20.67 12.40
CA ASN A 285 2.58 -20.19 13.76
C ASN A 285 2.55 -18.65 13.83
N ASP A 286 3.17 -17.99 12.85
CA ASP A 286 3.25 -16.54 12.76
C ASP A 286 2.15 -15.93 11.87
N TYR A 287 1.62 -16.69 10.91
CA TYR A 287 0.61 -16.20 9.97
C TYR A 287 -0.82 -16.33 10.52
N ALA A 288 -1.33 -15.25 11.10
CA ALA A 288 -2.66 -15.21 11.70
C ALA A 288 -3.82 -15.03 10.69
N LEU A 289 -3.52 -14.80 9.41
CA LEU A 289 -4.55 -14.49 8.42
C LEU A 289 -5.14 -15.77 7.79
N PRO A 290 -6.42 -15.75 7.39
CA PRO A 290 -7.06 -16.88 6.71
C PRO A 290 -6.37 -17.25 5.39
N THR A 291 -6.31 -18.54 5.10
CA THR A 291 -5.75 -19.06 3.84
C THR A 291 -6.69 -20.06 3.17
N PRO A 292 -6.70 -20.15 1.83
CA PRO A 292 -7.44 -21.21 1.16
C PRO A 292 -6.85 -22.60 1.46
N PRO A 293 -7.63 -23.68 1.28
CA PRO A 293 -7.15 -25.04 1.47
C PRO A 293 -5.85 -25.32 0.69
N GLY A 294 -4.91 -26.04 1.31
CA GLY A 294 -3.63 -26.42 0.70
C GLY A 294 -2.49 -25.39 0.86
N VAL A 295 -2.79 -24.10 1.04
CA VAL A 295 -1.75 -23.06 1.23
C VAL A 295 -1.03 -23.26 2.56
N ALA A 296 -1.78 -23.43 3.65
CA ALA A 296 -1.23 -23.72 4.99
C ALA A 296 -0.48 -25.06 5.06
N GLU A 297 -0.78 -25.99 4.16
CA GLU A 297 -0.12 -27.31 4.07
C GLU A 297 1.20 -27.26 3.30
N GLY A 298 1.63 -26.06 2.83
CA GLY A 298 2.86 -25.88 2.08
C GLY A 298 2.83 -26.45 0.66
N LYS A 299 1.65 -26.82 0.15
CA LYS A 299 1.49 -27.31 -1.22
C LYS A 299 1.73 -26.18 -2.22
N SER A 300 2.06 -26.54 -3.46
CA SER A 300 2.07 -25.56 -4.55
C SER A 300 0.65 -25.10 -4.85
N TYR A 301 0.48 -23.79 -5.05
CA TYR A 301 -0.79 -23.16 -5.36
C TYR A 301 -0.60 -22.05 -6.38
N ASN A 302 -1.68 -21.72 -7.09
CA ASN A 302 -1.69 -20.57 -8.01
C ASN A 302 -1.70 -19.25 -7.21
N ALA A 303 -0.71 -18.40 -7.44
CA ALA A 303 -0.52 -17.17 -6.68
C ALA A 303 -1.63 -16.13 -6.97
N PHE A 304 -2.18 -16.11 -8.17
CA PHE A 304 -3.28 -15.22 -8.54
C PHE A 304 -4.60 -15.65 -7.87
N TYR A 305 -4.83 -16.97 -7.77
CA TYR A 305 -5.98 -17.49 -7.04
C TYR A 305 -5.91 -17.14 -5.54
N LEU A 306 -4.72 -17.13 -4.93
CA LEU A 306 -4.57 -16.69 -3.54
C LEU A 306 -5.06 -15.25 -3.36
N ASP A 307 -4.60 -14.31 -4.20
CA ASP A 307 -5.03 -12.90 -4.12
C ASP A 307 -6.54 -12.76 -4.23
N PHE A 308 -7.11 -13.45 -5.23
CA PHE A 308 -8.54 -13.44 -5.49
C PHE A 308 -9.34 -14.00 -4.31
N TRP A 309 -8.88 -15.12 -3.73
CA TRP A 309 -9.51 -15.74 -2.57
C TRP A 309 -9.47 -14.82 -1.34
N GLN A 310 -8.34 -14.16 -1.08
CA GLN A 310 -8.17 -13.24 0.06
C GLN A 310 -9.15 -12.05 -0.01
N LEU A 311 -9.38 -11.52 -1.22
CA LEU A 311 -10.37 -10.46 -1.41
C LEU A 311 -11.82 -10.97 -1.25
N CYS A 312 -12.13 -12.11 -1.87
CA CYS A 312 -13.45 -12.76 -1.76
C CYS A 312 -13.79 -13.14 -0.32
N TYR A 313 -12.80 -13.54 0.48
CA TYR A 313 -12.97 -13.87 1.90
C TYR A 313 -13.69 -12.76 2.66
N HIS A 314 -13.27 -11.50 2.48
CA HIS A 314 -13.93 -10.37 3.13
C HIS A 314 -15.30 -10.07 2.54
N LEU A 315 -15.42 -10.07 1.21
CA LEU A 315 -16.68 -9.77 0.53
C LEU A 315 -17.81 -10.74 0.90
N ALA A 316 -17.48 -12.01 1.14
CA ALA A 316 -18.47 -13.04 1.48
C ALA A 316 -19.23 -12.74 2.79
N PHE A 317 -18.71 -11.88 3.65
CA PHE A 317 -19.40 -11.45 4.84
C PHE A 317 -20.43 -10.34 4.62
N LEU A 318 -20.37 -9.60 3.51
CA LEU A 318 -21.30 -8.52 3.21
C LEU A 318 -22.69 -9.07 2.89
N GLN A 319 -23.70 -8.59 3.61
CA GLN A 319 -25.12 -8.80 3.29
C GLN A 319 -25.72 -7.51 2.76
N THR A 320 -26.26 -7.60 1.56
CA THR A 320 -26.85 -6.48 0.82
C THR A 320 -28.34 -6.33 1.08
N GLY A 321 -29.01 -7.39 1.56
CA GLY A 321 -30.46 -7.44 1.68
C GLY A 321 -31.18 -7.73 0.36
N ILE A 322 -30.43 -7.95 -0.72
CA ILE A 322 -30.93 -8.33 -2.04
C ILE A 322 -30.54 -9.81 -2.25
N PRO A 323 -31.49 -10.76 -2.17
CA PRO A 323 -31.18 -12.19 -2.14
C PRO A 323 -30.30 -12.69 -3.29
N GLU A 324 -30.57 -12.25 -4.51
CA GLU A 324 -29.84 -12.66 -5.71
C GLU A 324 -28.38 -12.15 -5.70
N LEU A 325 -28.15 -10.98 -5.10
CA LEU A 325 -26.82 -10.42 -4.94
C LEU A 325 -26.08 -11.12 -3.80
N ASP A 326 -26.76 -11.40 -2.69
CA ASP A 326 -26.19 -12.13 -1.57
C ASP A 326 -25.76 -13.56 -1.96
N GLU A 327 -26.53 -14.24 -2.80
CA GLU A 327 -26.16 -15.54 -3.38
C GLU A 327 -24.92 -15.42 -4.28
N LEU A 328 -24.89 -14.40 -5.16
CA LEU A 328 -23.74 -14.12 -6.01
C LEU A 328 -22.46 -13.89 -5.20
N LEU A 329 -22.51 -13.03 -4.17
CA LEU A 329 -21.35 -12.69 -3.34
C LEU A 329 -20.75 -13.92 -2.64
N LEU A 330 -21.59 -14.84 -2.16
CA LEU A 330 -21.15 -16.11 -1.58
C LEU A 330 -20.52 -17.05 -2.62
N GLY A 331 -20.98 -16.98 -3.87
CA GLY A 331 -20.51 -17.80 -4.98
C GLY A 331 -19.27 -17.29 -5.71
N LEU A 332 -18.87 -16.02 -5.52
CA LEU A 332 -17.78 -15.39 -6.29
C LEU A 332 -16.49 -16.19 -6.25
N VAL A 333 -16.10 -16.71 -5.09
CA VAL A 333 -14.85 -17.48 -4.93
C VAL A 333 -14.74 -18.68 -5.90
N ASN A 334 -15.87 -19.24 -6.32
CA ASN A 334 -15.92 -20.36 -7.25
C ASN A 334 -15.65 -19.97 -8.71
N MET A 335 -15.57 -18.68 -9.03
CA MET A 335 -15.27 -18.18 -10.38
C MET A 335 -13.78 -18.28 -10.73
N GLY A 336 -12.91 -18.54 -9.74
CA GLY A 336 -11.50 -18.84 -9.92
C GLY A 336 -10.59 -17.66 -10.28
N THR A 337 -11.11 -16.54 -10.79
CA THR A 337 -10.32 -15.36 -11.17
C THR A 337 -11.00 -14.04 -10.80
N ALA A 338 -10.20 -13.01 -10.56
CA ALA A 338 -10.70 -11.65 -10.31
C ALA A 338 -11.45 -11.06 -11.51
N ALA A 339 -11.02 -11.35 -12.74
CA ALA A 339 -11.69 -10.89 -13.95
C ALA A 339 -13.10 -11.47 -14.09
N ALA A 340 -13.27 -12.78 -13.89
CA ALA A 340 -14.59 -13.40 -13.96
C ALA A 340 -15.55 -12.89 -12.86
N ALA A 341 -15.01 -12.66 -11.65
CA ALA A 341 -15.78 -12.06 -10.56
C ALA A 341 -16.18 -10.61 -10.83
N LEU A 342 -15.28 -9.82 -11.41
CA LEU A 342 -15.54 -8.45 -11.84
C LEU A 342 -16.68 -8.40 -12.86
N ASP A 343 -16.62 -9.25 -13.89
CA ASP A 343 -17.63 -9.29 -14.95
C ASP A 343 -19.01 -9.64 -14.38
N ALA A 344 -19.09 -10.71 -13.59
CA ALA A 344 -20.35 -11.18 -13.01
C ALA A 344 -20.95 -10.16 -12.02
N LEU A 345 -20.13 -9.54 -11.17
CA LEU A 345 -20.59 -8.53 -10.21
C LEU A 345 -21.03 -7.25 -10.93
N SER A 346 -20.27 -6.79 -11.92
CA SER A 346 -20.59 -5.59 -12.70
C SER A 346 -21.86 -5.77 -13.52
N GLU A 347 -22.04 -6.92 -14.15
CA GLU A 347 -23.26 -7.25 -14.90
C GLU A 347 -24.49 -7.23 -13.98
N ARG A 348 -24.40 -7.89 -12.82
CA ARG A 348 -25.51 -7.91 -11.85
C ARG A 348 -25.84 -6.51 -11.33
N LEU A 349 -24.83 -5.73 -10.98
CA LEU A 349 -25.04 -4.36 -10.46
C LEU A 349 -25.59 -3.42 -11.52
N GLY A 350 -25.25 -3.61 -12.79
CA GLY A 350 -25.83 -2.85 -13.90
C GLY A 350 -27.35 -3.03 -14.05
N GLN A 351 -27.93 -4.07 -13.46
CA GLN A 351 -29.37 -4.35 -13.48
C GLN A 351 -30.10 -3.79 -12.25
N ILE A 352 -29.39 -3.37 -11.21
CA ILE A 352 -29.98 -2.90 -9.94
C ILE A 352 -29.98 -1.37 -9.94
N PRO A 353 -31.15 -0.70 -9.81
CA PRO A 353 -31.20 0.75 -9.68
C PRO A 353 -30.34 1.24 -8.49
N PRO A 354 -29.48 2.27 -8.65
CA PRO A 354 -28.59 2.72 -7.57
C PRO A 354 -29.29 3.05 -6.24
N ILE A 355 -30.54 3.51 -6.30
CA ILE A 355 -31.33 3.81 -5.10
C ILE A 355 -31.64 2.57 -4.25
N GLN A 356 -31.71 1.37 -4.85
CA GLN A 356 -31.92 0.13 -4.12
C GLN A 356 -30.65 -0.31 -3.36
N LEU A 357 -29.48 0.12 -3.82
CA LEU A 357 -28.20 -0.11 -3.15
C LEU A 357 -27.88 0.96 -2.10
N HIS A 358 -28.72 2.00 -1.97
CA HIS A 358 -28.58 3.07 -0.98
C HIS A 358 -29.18 2.65 0.37
N THR A 359 -28.73 1.50 0.86
CA THR A 359 -29.16 0.89 2.12
C THR A 359 -27.96 0.64 3.01
N GLN A 360 -28.20 0.46 4.31
CA GLN A 360 -27.15 0.09 5.25
C GLN A 360 -26.67 -1.34 4.99
N PRO A 361 -25.35 -1.57 4.82
CA PRO A 361 -24.83 -2.92 4.71
C PRO A 361 -25.03 -3.68 6.02
N MET A 362 -25.29 -4.97 5.91
CA MET A 362 -25.28 -5.90 7.05
C MET A 362 -24.09 -6.84 6.90
N TYR A 363 -23.73 -7.55 7.97
CA TYR A 363 -22.57 -8.43 7.98
C TYR A 363 -22.92 -9.78 8.60
N ARG A 364 -22.57 -10.86 7.89
CA ARG A 364 -22.66 -12.22 8.42
C ARG A 364 -21.68 -12.37 9.58
N GLU A 365 -22.11 -13.04 10.65
CA GLU A 365 -21.19 -13.36 11.76
C GLU A 365 -20.20 -14.46 11.36
N VAL A 366 -20.66 -15.45 10.60
CA VAL A 366 -19.88 -16.62 10.19
C VAL A 366 -20.10 -16.92 8.71
N VAL A 367 -19.01 -17.20 7.99
CA VAL A 367 -19.00 -17.63 6.58
C VAL A 367 -17.97 -18.74 6.41
N ASN A 368 -18.39 -19.88 5.87
CA ASN A 368 -17.51 -21.03 5.57
C ASN A 368 -16.64 -21.48 6.75
N GLY A 369 -17.17 -21.43 7.98
CA GLY A 369 -16.44 -21.79 9.20
C GLY A 369 -15.50 -20.71 9.74
N HIS A 370 -15.48 -19.52 9.12
CA HIS A 370 -14.73 -18.37 9.57
C HIS A 370 -15.66 -17.31 10.16
N THR A 371 -15.28 -16.75 11.31
CA THR A 371 -15.98 -15.62 11.93
C THR A 371 -15.50 -14.31 11.30
N PHE A 372 -16.40 -13.32 11.18
CA PHE A 372 -16.07 -11.97 10.70
C PHE A 372 -15.02 -11.32 11.61
N TYR A 373 -13.75 -11.48 11.24
CA TYR A 373 -12.57 -11.14 12.04
C TYR A 373 -12.57 -11.75 13.46
N PRO A 374 -11.40 -12.05 14.03
CA PRO A 374 -11.31 -12.07 15.48
C PRO A 374 -11.41 -10.61 15.96
N ARG A 375 -12.32 -10.34 16.89
CA ARG A 375 -12.08 -9.24 17.86
C ARG A 375 -10.72 -9.55 18.49
N GLN A 376 -9.66 -8.86 18.09
CA GLN A 376 -8.48 -8.78 18.93
C GLN A 376 -8.43 -7.39 19.57
N PRO A 377 -8.14 -7.34 20.88
CA PRO A 377 -8.26 -6.15 21.72
C PRO A 377 -7.31 -5.01 21.38
#